data_AF-A0A0F9EED5-F1
#
_entry.id   AF-A0A0F9EED5-F1
#
_cell.length_a   1.000
_cell.length_b   1.000
_cell.length_c   1.000
_cell.angle_alpha   90.00
_cell.angle_beta   90.00
_cell.angle_gamma   90.00
#
_symmetry.space_group_name_H-M   'P 1'
#
loop_
_entity.id
_entity.type
_entity.pdbx_description
1 polymer ?
#
loop_
_entity_poly.entity_id
_entity_poly.type
_entity_poly.pdbx_seq_one_letter_code
_entity_poly.pdbx_strand_id
1 'polypeptide(L)'
;DVGYIYYAYPDAASAADADFSEIYGSISMGGFSFGASVLATSAASGDGTDFGDSLYLTADYGFAVGSNGTEMALHLGHYSGDFIGDDDIIDYGVSISKDGFTFGLSDTDMDDSDIKAYVAFAMDFSL
;
A
#
# COMPACT_ATOMS: atom_id res chain seq x y z
N ASP A 1 -12.35 -5.83 3.12
CA ASP A 1 -12.40 -5.25 4.49
C ASP A 1 -12.59 -3.74 4.40
N VAL A 2 -12.71 -3.06 5.55
CA VAL A 2 -12.68 -1.60 5.64
C VAL A 2 -11.85 -1.24 6.87
N GLY A 3 -11.00 -0.22 6.76
CA GLY A 3 -10.17 0.23 7.87
C GLY A 3 -9.69 1.66 7.73
N TYR A 4 -8.84 2.04 8.67
CA TYR A 4 -8.21 3.36 8.77
C TYR A 4 -6.73 3.17 9.05
N ILE A 5 -5.88 3.91 8.34
CA ILE A 5 -4.43 3.89 8.50
C ILE A 5 -3.99 5.28 8.94
N TYR A 6 -3.12 5.35 9.95
CA TYR A 6 -2.48 6.59 10.37
C TYR A 6 -0.98 6.45 10.20
N TYR A 7 -0.39 7.37 9.45
CA TYR A 7 1.05 7.46 9.22
C TYR A 7 1.60 8.58 10.10
N ALA A 8 2.50 8.20 11.01
CA ALA A 8 3.16 9.13 11.93
C ALA A 8 4.63 9.30 11.54
N TYR A 9 5.04 10.54 11.29
CA TYR A 9 6.38 10.96 10.93
C TYR A 9 6.97 11.89 12.00
N PRO A 10 7.30 11.36 13.19
CA PRO A 10 7.78 12.17 14.32
C PRO A 10 9.11 12.88 14.04
N ASP A 11 9.90 12.40 13.07
CA ASP A 11 11.19 12.96 12.67
C ASP A 11 11.15 13.51 11.23
N ALA A 12 10.00 14.01 10.78
CA ALA A 12 9.89 14.66 9.47
C ALA A 12 10.98 15.76 9.32
N ALA A 13 11.65 15.77 8.17
CA ALA A 13 12.82 16.64 7.94
C ALA A 13 12.50 18.14 7.94
N SER A 14 11.21 18.50 7.89
CA SER A 14 10.73 19.88 7.90
C SER A 14 10.13 20.23 9.27
N ALA A 15 10.08 21.52 9.60
CA ALA A 15 9.38 21.99 10.80
C ALA A 15 7.84 21.87 10.70
N ALA A 16 7.32 21.46 9.54
CA ALA A 16 5.91 21.15 9.36
C ALA A 16 5.67 19.67 9.66
N ASP A 17 4.56 19.41 10.33
CA ASP A 17 4.02 18.07 10.56
C ASP A 17 3.83 17.36 9.21
N ALA A 18 4.10 16.06 9.13
CA ALA A 18 3.92 15.27 7.91
C ALA A 18 2.98 14.09 8.15
N ASP A 19 2.33 14.04 9.32
CA ASP A 19 1.39 13.01 9.67
C ASP A 19 0.16 13.08 8.75
N PHE A 20 -0.33 11.93 8.32
CA PHE A 20 -1.56 11.84 7.52
C PHE A 20 -2.28 10.53 7.78
N SER A 21 -3.50 10.45 7.28
CA SER A 21 -4.33 9.25 7.44
C SER A 21 -5.11 8.91 6.19
N GLU A 22 -5.50 7.65 6.08
CA GLU A 22 -6.29 7.12 4.97
C GLU A 22 -7.44 6.27 5.49
N ILE A 23 -8.56 6.30 4.78
CA ILE A 23 -9.60 5.27 4.90
C ILE A 23 -9.44 4.33 3.72
N TYR A 24 -9.46 3.03 3.99
CA TYR A 24 -9.33 2.03 2.94
C TYR A 24 -10.47 1.02 2.98
N GLY A 25 -10.73 0.43 1.82
CA GLY A 25 -11.61 -0.71 1.67
C GLY A 25 -11.10 -1.66 0.60
N SER A 26 -11.42 -2.94 0.77
CA SER A 26 -11.03 -3.97 -0.18
C SER A 26 -12.13 -5.02 -0.36
N ILE A 27 -12.10 -5.68 -1.51
CA ILE A 27 -12.91 -6.85 -1.80
C ILE A 27 -12.02 -7.94 -2.38
N SER A 28 -12.27 -9.19 -1.98
CA SER A 28 -11.53 -10.35 -2.48
C SER A 28 -12.47 -11.41 -3.00
N MET A 29 -12.13 -12.01 -4.14
CA MET A 29 -12.88 -13.09 -4.76
C MET A 29 -11.94 -14.07 -5.46
N GLY A 30 -11.88 -15.30 -4.95
CA GLY A 30 -10.92 -16.30 -5.43
C GLY A 30 -9.49 -15.84 -5.18
N GLY A 31 -8.65 -15.87 -6.21
CA GLY A 31 -7.28 -15.36 -6.14
C GLY A 31 -7.16 -13.85 -6.32
N PHE A 32 -8.24 -13.13 -6.62
CA PHE A 32 -8.19 -11.68 -6.86
C PHE A 32 -8.53 -10.88 -5.61
N SER A 33 -7.81 -9.79 -5.38
CA SER A 33 -8.20 -8.73 -4.44
C SER A 33 -8.14 -7.36 -5.11
N PHE A 34 -9.09 -6.51 -4.79
CA PHE A 34 -9.15 -5.12 -5.28
C PHE A 34 -9.30 -4.19 -4.09
N GLY A 35 -8.46 -3.17 -4.02
CA GLY A 35 -8.41 -2.22 -2.93
C GLY A 35 -8.55 -0.78 -3.39
N ALA A 36 -9.04 0.07 -2.49
CA ALA A 36 -8.99 1.52 -2.62
C ALA A 36 -8.66 2.14 -1.26
N SER A 37 -7.70 3.05 -1.22
CA SER A 37 -7.36 3.89 -0.07
C SER A 37 -7.52 5.36 -0.47
N VAL A 38 -8.10 6.17 0.41
CA VAL A 38 -8.40 7.58 0.16
C VAL A 38 -7.86 8.41 1.32
N LEU A 39 -7.20 9.53 1.01
CA LEU A 39 -6.74 10.48 2.01
C LEU A 39 -7.90 10.93 2.89
N ALA A 40 -7.74 10.72 4.19
CA ALA A 40 -8.73 11.06 5.19
C ALA A 40 -8.41 12.40 5.87
N THR A 41 -7.17 12.58 6.33
CA THR A 41 -6.71 13.83 6.96
C THR A 41 -5.22 14.04 6.73
N SER A 42 -4.79 15.30 6.64
CA SER A 42 -3.38 15.70 6.69
C SER A 42 -3.15 16.63 7.89
N ALA A 43 -2.04 16.41 8.61
CA ALA A 43 -1.55 17.35 9.61
C ALA A 43 -0.56 18.36 9.01
N ALA A 44 -0.14 18.17 7.75
CA ALA A 44 0.78 19.06 7.07
C ALA A 44 0.17 20.45 6.92
N SER A 45 0.67 21.36 7.75
CA SER A 45 0.09 22.67 7.91
C SER A 45 0.30 23.53 6.67
N GLY A 46 -0.80 23.94 6.01
CA GLY A 46 -0.78 24.98 4.98
C GLY A 46 -0.53 24.49 3.54
N ASP A 47 -0.67 23.20 3.28
CA ASP A 47 -0.61 22.60 1.94
C ASP A 47 -1.92 22.76 1.15
N GLY A 48 -3.05 23.02 1.83
CA GLY A 48 -4.35 23.11 1.19
C GLY A 48 -5.00 21.75 0.91
N THR A 49 -4.55 20.70 1.60
CA THR A 49 -5.04 19.33 1.42
C THR A 49 -6.38 19.09 2.11
N ASP A 50 -7.29 18.47 1.38
CA ASP A 50 -8.64 18.11 1.75
C ASP A 50 -8.86 16.59 1.67
N PHE A 51 -9.94 16.12 2.28
CA PHE A 51 -10.36 14.72 2.18
C PHE A 51 -10.52 14.32 0.70
N GLY A 52 -9.86 13.24 0.30
CA GLY A 52 -9.98 12.68 -1.03
C GLY A 52 -9.08 13.28 -2.10
N ASP A 53 -8.14 14.14 -1.74
CA ASP A 53 -7.16 14.70 -2.69
C ASP A 53 -6.21 13.66 -3.26
N SER A 54 -6.06 12.53 -2.55
CA SER A 54 -5.35 11.35 -3.06
C SER A 54 -6.17 10.07 -2.95
N LEU A 55 -5.99 9.24 -3.97
CA LEU A 55 -6.60 7.93 -4.15
C LEU A 55 -5.51 6.93 -4.53
N TYR A 56 -5.48 5.80 -3.85
CA TYR A 56 -4.66 4.66 -4.21
C TYR A 56 -5.54 3.46 -4.52
N LEU A 57 -5.41 2.89 -5.73
CA LEU A 57 -6.15 1.72 -6.18
C LEU A 57 -5.20 0.53 -6.28
N THR A 58 -5.65 -0.66 -5.87
CA THR A 58 -4.87 -1.89 -6.02
C THR A 58 -5.63 -2.98 -6.74
N ALA A 59 -4.88 -3.79 -7.49
CA ALA A 59 -5.32 -5.05 -8.06
C ALA A 59 -4.25 -6.12 -7.80
N ASP A 60 -4.66 -7.16 -7.08
CA ASP A 60 -3.79 -8.23 -6.63
C ASP A 60 -4.26 -9.57 -7.17
N TYR A 61 -3.31 -10.45 -7.50
CA TYR A 61 -3.59 -11.83 -7.87
C TYR A 61 -2.68 -12.81 -7.13
N GLY A 62 -3.25 -13.55 -6.19
CA GLY A 62 -2.60 -14.62 -5.43
C GLY A 62 -2.92 -16.02 -5.97
N PHE A 63 -1.92 -16.89 -6.01
CA PHE A 63 -2.07 -18.28 -6.40
C PHE A 63 -1.08 -19.20 -5.66
N ALA A 64 -1.54 -20.42 -5.37
CA ALA A 64 -0.70 -21.44 -4.75
C ALA A 64 0.36 -21.95 -5.73
N VAL A 65 1.58 -22.15 -5.23
CA VAL A 65 2.70 -22.72 -5.98
C VAL A 65 3.14 -24.04 -5.34
N GLY A 66 2.95 -25.12 -6.09
CA GLY A 66 3.18 -26.47 -5.58
C GLY A 66 2.08 -26.93 -4.62
N SER A 67 2.43 -27.84 -3.72
CA SER A 67 1.48 -28.50 -2.80
C SER A 67 1.86 -28.36 -1.33
N ASN A 68 2.71 -27.38 -1.00
CA ASN A 68 3.34 -27.23 0.32
C ASN A 68 2.90 -25.94 1.07
N GLY A 69 1.77 -25.34 0.68
CA GLY A 69 1.26 -24.10 1.28
C GLY A 69 2.07 -22.84 0.93
N THR A 70 2.91 -22.89 -0.11
CA THR A 70 3.57 -21.71 -0.66
C THR A 70 2.62 -20.99 -1.60
N GLU A 71 2.54 -19.67 -1.49
CA GLU A 71 1.74 -18.82 -2.35
C GLU A 71 2.62 -17.77 -3.02
N MET A 72 2.29 -17.42 -4.26
CA MET A 72 2.85 -16.25 -4.94
C MET A 72 1.73 -15.24 -5.16
N ALA A 73 2.08 -13.96 -5.11
CA ALA A 73 1.17 -12.88 -5.45
C ALA A 73 1.80 -11.90 -6.43
N LEU A 74 0.97 -11.39 -7.34
CA LEU A 74 1.27 -10.25 -8.19
C LEU A 74 0.51 -9.05 -7.67
N HIS A 75 1.16 -7.89 -7.67
CA HIS A 75 0.61 -6.62 -7.23
C HIS A 75 0.68 -5.60 -8.37
N LEU A 76 -0.38 -4.82 -8.53
CA LEU A 76 -0.41 -3.60 -9.31
C LEU A 76 -1.16 -2.54 -8.50
N GLY A 77 -0.50 -1.41 -8.28
CA GLY A 77 -1.05 -0.24 -7.62
C GLY A 77 -1.05 0.97 -8.54
N HIS A 78 -1.99 1.87 -8.29
CA HIS A 78 -2.06 3.16 -8.95
C HIS A 78 -2.42 4.22 -7.93
N TYR A 79 -1.47 5.09 -7.65
CA TYR A 79 -1.67 6.29 -6.86
C TYR A 79 -2.02 7.44 -7.80
N SER A 80 -3.01 8.24 -7.42
CA SER A 80 -3.33 9.50 -8.07
C SER A 80 -3.64 10.57 -7.02
N GLY A 81 -3.04 11.75 -7.12
CA GLY A 81 -3.30 12.89 -6.24
C GLY A 81 -2.05 13.71 -5.94
N ASP A 82 -2.25 14.93 -5.45
CA ASP A 82 -1.15 15.91 -5.25
C ASP A 82 -0.48 15.84 -3.86
N PHE A 83 -0.85 14.84 -3.04
CA PHE A 83 -0.37 14.70 -1.67
C PHE A 83 1.06 14.16 -1.59
N ILE A 84 1.36 13.10 -2.35
CA ILE A 84 2.69 12.53 -2.52
C ILE A 84 3.28 13.11 -3.81
N GLY A 85 4.57 13.43 -3.80
CA GLY A 85 5.27 14.31 -4.76
C GLY A 85 5.19 14.05 -6.27
N ASP A 86 4.41 13.08 -6.74
CA ASP A 86 4.04 12.91 -8.15
C ASP A 86 2.55 12.58 -8.28
N ASP A 87 1.88 13.16 -9.26
CA ASP A 87 0.41 13.18 -9.35
C ASP A 87 -0.18 11.84 -9.78
N ASP A 88 0.59 10.99 -10.48
CA ASP A 88 0.20 9.67 -10.96
C ASP A 88 1.40 8.71 -10.87
N ILE A 89 1.29 7.67 -10.05
CA ILE A 89 2.36 6.66 -9.87
C ILE A 89 1.75 5.27 -10.05
N ILE A 90 2.38 4.45 -10.89
CA ILE A 90 2.10 3.02 -10.97
C ILE A 90 3.19 2.26 -10.24
N ASP A 91 2.80 1.46 -9.26
CA ASP A 91 3.69 0.51 -8.62
C ASP A 91 3.29 -0.93 -8.95
N TYR A 92 4.27 -1.82 -8.94
CA TYR A 92 4.09 -3.21 -9.28
C TYR A 92 5.02 -4.07 -8.44
N GLY A 93 4.58 -5.29 -8.15
CA GLY A 93 5.33 -6.16 -7.28
C GLY A 93 5.04 -7.63 -7.47
N VAL A 94 5.96 -8.42 -6.96
CA VAL A 94 5.80 -9.87 -6.82
C VAL A 94 6.23 -10.28 -5.43
N SER A 95 5.49 -11.19 -4.83
CA SER A 95 5.85 -11.74 -3.53
C SER A 95 5.65 -13.24 -3.47
N ILE A 96 6.34 -13.85 -2.51
CA ILE A 96 6.20 -15.24 -2.13
C ILE A 96 5.92 -15.31 -0.64
N SER A 97 4.89 -16.06 -0.27
CA SER A 97 4.40 -16.19 1.09
C SER A 97 4.40 -17.66 1.52
N LYS A 98 4.80 -17.89 2.77
CA LYS A 98 4.76 -19.21 3.40
C LYS A 98 4.75 -19.09 4.92
N ASP A 99 3.88 -19.87 5.57
CA ASP A 99 3.81 -19.99 7.03
C ASP A 99 3.72 -18.61 7.74
N GLY A 100 2.95 -17.68 7.16
CA GLY A 100 2.75 -16.32 7.66
C GLY A 100 3.86 -15.32 7.30
N PHE A 101 4.98 -15.75 6.73
CA PHE A 101 6.04 -14.87 6.23
C PHE A 101 5.86 -14.55 4.76
N THR A 102 6.19 -13.32 4.37
CA THR A 102 6.21 -12.87 2.98
C THR A 102 7.56 -12.24 2.68
N PHE A 103 8.15 -12.59 1.54
CA PHE A 103 9.23 -11.85 0.92
C PHE A 103 8.73 -11.29 -0.41
N GLY A 104 8.96 -10.00 -0.65
CA GLY A 104 8.50 -9.35 -1.87
C GLY A 104 9.52 -8.39 -2.45
N LEU A 105 9.37 -8.18 -3.75
CA LEU A 105 10.03 -7.15 -4.53
C LEU A 105 8.96 -6.24 -5.10
N SER A 106 9.20 -4.93 -5.06
CA SER A 106 8.35 -3.93 -5.68
C SER A 106 9.18 -2.87 -6.37
N ASP A 107 8.61 -2.25 -7.39
CA ASP A 107 9.18 -1.09 -8.05
C ASP A 107 8.04 -0.17 -8.52
N THR A 108 8.39 1.02 -8.96
CA THR A 108 7.45 2.03 -9.46
C THR A 108 7.82 2.45 -10.87
N ASP A 109 6.99 3.25 -11.51
CA ASP A 109 7.32 3.95 -12.75
C ASP A 109 7.95 5.34 -12.53
N MET A 110 8.11 5.78 -11.28
CA MET A 110 8.79 7.03 -10.94
C MET A 110 10.22 7.08 -11.52
N ASP A 111 10.63 8.27 -11.96
CA ASP A 111 11.99 8.54 -12.39
C ASP A 111 12.99 8.23 -11.26
N ASP A 112 14.14 7.64 -11.62
CA ASP A 112 15.20 7.20 -10.69
C ASP A 112 14.74 6.24 -9.58
N SER A 113 13.62 5.52 -9.79
CA SER A 113 13.21 4.44 -8.89
C SER A 113 14.17 3.25 -8.94
N ASP A 114 14.25 2.53 -7.82
CA ASP A 114 14.97 1.26 -7.72
C ASP A 114 14.03 0.22 -7.13
N ILE A 115 14.21 -1.03 -7.53
CA ILE A 115 13.59 -2.18 -6.89
C ILE A 115 13.81 -2.13 -5.37
N LYS A 116 12.70 -2.16 -4.64
CA LYS A 116 12.66 -2.28 -3.19
C LYS A 116 12.37 -3.73 -2.82
N ALA A 117 12.96 -4.19 -1.72
CA ALA A 117 12.69 -5.50 -1.15
C ALA A 117 12.06 -5.34 0.23
N TYR A 118 11.07 -6.16 0.54
CA TYR A 118 10.42 -6.14 1.85
C TYR A 118 10.22 -7.55 2.41
N VAL A 119 10.10 -7.60 3.75
CA VAL A 119 9.71 -8.80 4.48
C VAL A 119 8.52 -8.43 5.36
N ALA A 120 7.48 -9.25 5.32
CA ALA A 120 6.29 -9.09 6.16
C ALA A 120 6.00 -10.37 6.94
N PHE A 121 5.28 -10.22 8.06
CA PHE A 121 4.78 -11.32 8.86
C PHE A 121 3.33 -11.04 9.25
N ALA A 122 2.45 -11.99 8.99
CA ALA A 122 1.03 -11.94 9.34
C ALA A 122 0.68 -13.13 10.25
N MET A 123 -0.17 -12.86 11.25
CA MET A 123 -0.69 -13.86 12.18
C MET A 123 -2.18 -13.62 12.38
N ASP A 124 -2.97 -14.68 12.21
CA ASP A 124 -4.39 -14.66 12.50
C ASP A 124 -4.63 -14.98 13.98
N PHE A 125 -5.54 -14.22 14.60
CA PHE A 125 -6.01 -14.47 15.96
C PHE A 125 -7.48 -14.86 15.92
N SER A 126 -7.81 -15.98 16.57
CA SER A 126 -9.19 -16.33 16.88
C SER A 126 -9.64 -15.56 18.12
N LEU A 127 -10.71 -14.77 17.99
CA LEU A 127 -11.36 -14.11 19.13
C LEU A 127 -12.26 -15.06 19.90
#